data_AF-A0AAV2HD41-F1
#
_entry.id   AF-A0AAV2HD41-F1
#
_cell.length_a   1.000
_cell.length_b   1.000
_cell.length_c   1.000
_cell.angle_alpha   90.00
_cell.angle_beta   90.00
_cell.angle_gamma   90.00
#
_symmetry.space_group_name_H-M   'P 1'
#
loop_
_entity.id
_entity.type
_entity.pdbx_description
1 polymer ?
#
loop_
_entity_poly.entity_id
_entity_poly.type
_entity_poly.pdbx_seq_one_letter_code
_entity_poly.pdbx_strand_id
1 'polypeptide(L)'
;MGFDSAKFVTSVTDDKKCLLCHGVLDNPVRSACGHVFCSGCILPWVVKHGQRPQKCRPLGPTDLENVLPLREVILNLKVKCEFFDRGWTHAVRLTDLIRHTQRCEFKPVACVNPGCGQLVPKKDIYLHETVTCPCRPIGECDKGCGLVLHLHTLADHDCYQALKVLVRTQEEQLKELKEKLALVSTKFSKKEKSLLEQVSALNRQLGEQTEQFNGTIKDVK
;
A
#
# COMPACT_ATOMS: atom_id res chain seq x y z
N MET A 1 -8.09 -16.14 16.58
CA MET A 1 -9.05 -17.27 16.56
C MET A 1 -10.33 -16.81 17.19
N GLY A 2 -11.47 -16.95 16.48
CA GLY A 2 -12.75 -16.32 16.82
C GLY A 2 -12.69 -14.78 16.82
N PHE A 3 -13.79 -14.12 16.49
CA PHE A 3 -13.88 -12.66 16.68
C PHE A 3 -14.19 -12.34 18.14
N ASP A 4 -13.63 -11.25 18.64
CA ASP A 4 -13.93 -10.75 19.98
C ASP A 4 -15.37 -10.22 20.05
N SER A 5 -16.16 -10.82 20.92
CA SER A 5 -17.57 -10.46 21.13
C SER A 5 -17.77 -9.01 21.59
N ALA A 6 -16.78 -8.41 22.27
CA ALA A 6 -16.88 -7.03 22.75
C ALA A 6 -16.90 -5.99 21.62
N LYS A 7 -16.45 -6.38 20.41
CA LYS A 7 -16.48 -5.51 19.23
C LYS A 7 -17.86 -5.41 18.60
N PHE A 8 -18.79 -6.31 18.91
CA PHE A 8 -20.12 -6.32 18.31
C PHE A 8 -21.04 -5.33 19.04
N VAL A 9 -21.86 -4.61 18.27
CA VAL A 9 -22.76 -3.60 18.84
C VAL A 9 -23.95 -4.25 19.54
N THR A 10 -24.43 -5.37 19.01
CA THR A 10 -25.49 -6.17 19.61
C THR A 10 -24.91 -7.39 20.30
N SER A 11 -25.54 -7.83 21.39
CA SER A 11 -25.18 -9.06 22.07
C SER A 11 -25.22 -10.24 21.09
N VAL A 12 -24.10 -10.94 20.95
CA VAL A 12 -24.00 -12.12 20.09
C VAL A 12 -24.50 -13.34 20.86
N THR A 13 -25.49 -14.01 20.28
CA THR A 13 -26.10 -15.22 20.81
C THR A 13 -25.12 -16.40 20.80
N ASP A 14 -25.29 -17.34 21.73
CA ASP A 14 -24.34 -18.43 21.95
C ASP A 14 -24.22 -19.42 20.78
N ASP A 15 -25.25 -19.53 19.94
CA ASP A 15 -25.25 -20.31 18.69
C ASP A 15 -24.23 -19.78 17.65
N LYS A 16 -23.77 -18.54 17.80
CA LYS A 16 -22.76 -17.91 16.95
C LYS A 16 -21.37 -17.90 17.59
N LYS A 17 -21.19 -18.56 18.74
CA LYS A 17 -19.91 -18.64 19.45
C LYS A 17 -19.25 -20.01 19.25
N CYS A 18 -17.93 -20.00 19.20
CA CYS A 18 -17.13 -21.20 19.09
C CYS A 18 -17.08 -21.93 20.43
N LEU A 19 -17.32 -23.24 20.43
CA LEU A 19 -17.23 -24.06 21.64
C LEU A 19 -15.78 -24.32 22.12
N LEU A 20 -14.76 -23.93 21.35
CA LEU A 20 -13.35 -24.06 21.72
C LEU A 20 -12.74 -22.74 22.22
N CYS A 21 -12.89 -21.65 21.46
CA CYS A 21 -12.31 -20.36 21.82
C CYS A 21 -13.29 -19.39 22.49
N HIS A 22 -14.57 -19.76 22.58
CA HIS A 22 -15.67 -18.93 23.13
C HIS A 22 -15.91 -17.57 22.43
N GLY A 23 -15.10 -17.21 21.44
CA GLY A 23 -15.31 -16.06 20.56
C GLY A 23 -16.37 -16.32 19.49
N VAL A 24 -16.81 -15.25 18.82
CA VAL A 24 -17.76 -15.34 17.70
C VAL A 24 -17.10 -16.12 16.55
N LEU A 25 -17.84 -17.03 15.91
CA LEU A 25 -17.27 -17.98 14.95
C LEU A 25 -16.62 -17.26 13.76
N ASP A 26 -15.38 -17.62 13.48
CA ASP A 26 -14.64 -17.22 12.28
C ASP A 26 -14.49 -18.43 11.36
N ASN A 27 -15.00 -18.31 10.12
CA ASN A 27 -15.13 -19.41 9.18
C ASN A 27 -15.74 -20.68 9.84
N PRO A 28 -17.04 -20.63 10.22
CA PRO A 28 -17.68 -21.70 10.98
C PRO A 28 -17.69 -23.03 10.23
N VAL A 29 -17.31 -24.08 10.94
CA VAL A 29 -17.39 -25.47 10.49
C VAL A 29 -18.23 -26.28 11.45
N ARG A 30 -19.09 -27.12 10.91
CA ARG A 30 -19.98 -28.01 11.63
C ARG A 30 -19.40 -29.42 11.61
N SER A 31 -19.37 -30.02 12.78
CA SER A 31 -19.05 -31.44 12.94
C SER A 31 -20.25 -32.33 12.63
N ALA A 32 -20.02 -33.61 12.34
CA ALA A 32 -21.09 -34.60 12.19
C ALA A 32 -22.02 -34.71 13.44
N CYS A 33 -21.54 -34.33 14.63
CA CYS A 33 -22.36 -34.23 15.86
C CYS A 33 -23.28 -33.00 15.91
N GLY A 34 -23.21 -32.09 14.94
CA GLY A 34 -23.99 -30.85 14.90
C GLY A 34 -23.35 -29.65 15.60
N HIS A 35 -22.23 -29.84 16.33
CA HIS A 35 -21.52 -28.76 17.00
C HIS A 35 -20.71 -27.91 16.01
N VAL A 36 -20.61 -26.60 16.27
CA VAL A 36 -19.97 -25.63 15.37
C VAL A 36 -18.74 -25.00 16.02
N PHE A 37 -17.66 -24.88 15.25
CA PHE A 37 -16.37 -24.35 15.67
C PHE A 37 -15.81 -23.39 14.63
N CYS A 38 -14.83 -22.54 14.98
CA CYS A 38 -14.05 -21.85 13.96
C CYS A 38 -13.18 -22.89 13.23
N SER A 39 -13.01 -22.77 11.91
CA SER A 39 -12.12 -23.66 11.14
C SER A 39 -10.70 -23.70 11.73
N GLY A 40 -10.16 -22.51 12.05
CA GLY A 40 -8.86 -22.38 12.69
C GLY A 40 -8.77 -23.07 14.06
N CYS A 41 -9.89 -23.19 14.79
CA CYS A 41 -9.93 -23.84 16.11
C CYS A 41 -9.93 -25.36 16.01
N ILE A 42 -10.82 -25.92 15.18
CA ILE A 42 -11.06 -27.36 15.20
C ILE A 42 -10.07 -28.14 14.33
N LEU A 43 -9.56 -27.57 13.22
CA LEU A 43 -8.67 -28.30 12.33
C LEU A 43 -7.34 -28.67 13.03
N PRO A 44 -6.64 -27.75 13.73
CA PRO A 44 -5.45 -28.13 14.49
C PRO A 44 -5.76 -29.05 15.67
N TRP A 45 -6.95 -28.93 16.24
CA TRP A 45 -7.38 -29.76 17.37
C TRP A 45 -7.53 -31.24 16.97
N VAL A 46 -8.24 -31.50 15.88
CA VAL A 46 -8.47 -32.85 15.33
C VAL A 46 -7.15 -33.52 14.97
N VAL A 47 -6.23 -32.79 14.32
CA VAL A 47 -4.92 -33.31 13.93
C VAL A 47 -4.04 -33.65 15.13
N LYS A 48 -4.03 -32.80 16.18
CA LYS A 48 -3.12 -32.98 17.32
C LYS A 48 -3.62 -33.99 18.35
N HIS A 49 -4.90 -33.98 18.66
CA HIS A 49 -5.41 -34.72 19.82
C HIS A 49 -6.08 -36.02 19.44
N GLY A 50 -6.59 -36.18 18.20
CA GLY A 50 -7.41 -37.34 17.81
C GLY A 50 -8.62 -37.58 18.73
N GLN A 51 -8.94 -36.61 19.59
CA GLN A 51 -9.87 -36.73 20.71
C GLN A 51 -10.92 -35.62 20.65
N ARG A 52 -12.07 -35.98 21.22
CA ARG A 52 -13.33 -35.25 21.20
C ARG A 52 -13.15 -33.85 21.80
N PRO A 53 -13.41 -32.77 21.04
CA PRO A 53 -13.73 -31.47 21.66
C PRO A 53 -14.84 -31.71 22.69
N GLN A 54 -14.75 -31.10 23.88
CA GLN A 54 -15.71 -31.38 24.95
C GLN A 54 -17.15 -31.38 24.41
N LYS A 55 -17.87 -32.48 24.66
CA LYS A 55 -19.25 -32.78 24.21
C LYS A 55 -19.45 -33.27 22.75
N CYS A 56 -18.42 -33.51 21.94
CA CYS A 56 -18.57 -34.14 20.61
C CYS A 56 -18.21 -35.63 20.57
N ARG A 57 -18.58 -36.32 19.48
CA ARG A 57 -18.08 -37.66 19.13
C ARG A 57 -16.64 -37.56 18.60
N PRO A 58 -15.89 -38.67 18.44
CA PRO A 58 -14.60 -38.63 17.74
C PRO A 58 -14.80 -38.01 16.35
N LEU A 59 -13.92 -37.08 15.95
CA LEU A 59 -14.01 -36.37 14.68
C LEU A 59 -12.74 -36.64 13.88
N GLY A 60 -12.92 -37.06 12.63
CA GLY A 60 -11.89 -37.03 11.60
C GLY A 60 -11.94 -35.74 10.77
N PRO A 61 -10.91 -35.48 9.95
CA PRO A 61 -10.88 -34.32 9.05
C PRO A 61 -12.03 -34.27 8.03
N THR A 62 -12.57 -35.44 7.66
CA THR A 62 -13.69 -35.59 6.72
C THR A 62 -15.06 -35.33 7.34
N ASP A 63 -15.14 -35.26 8.67
CA ASP A 63 -16.41 -35.10 9.40
C ASP A 63 -16.75 -33.62 9.66
N LEU A 64 -16.06 -32.71 8.98
CA LEU A 64 -16.17 -31.26 9.13
C LEU A 64 -16.69 -30.63 7.84
N GLU A 65 -17.83 -29.96 7.96
CA GLU A 65 -18.48 -29.26 6.85
C GLU A 65 -18.49 -27.75 7.08
N ASN A 66 -18.22 -26.97 6.02
CA ASN A 66 -18.31 -25.51 6.09
C ASN A 66 -19.76 -25.03 6.18
N VAL A 67 -20.07 -24.17 7.14
CA VAL A 67 -21.43 -23.62 7.29
C VAL A 67 -21.52 -22.24 6.64
N LEU A 68 -21.61 -22.21 5.31
CA LEU A 68 -21.64 -20.95 4.54
C LEU A 68 -22.77 -19.98 4.94
N PRO A 69 -24.03 -20.43 5.17
CA PRO A 69 -25.10 -19.50 5.58
C PRO A 69 -24.81 -18.84 6.94
N LEU A 70 -24.27 -19.60 7.90
CA LEU A 70 -23.92 -19.06 9.22
C LEU A 70 -22.76 -18.08 9.14
N ARG A 71 -21.78 -18.36 8.27
CA ARG A 71 -20.70 -17.41 7.96
C ARG A 71 -21.26 -16.07 7.47
N GLU A 72 -22.20 -16.11 6.52
CA GLU A 72 -22.80 -14.89 5.96
C GLU A 72 -23.58 -14.08 7.01
N VAL A 73 -24.33 -14.76 7.89
CA VAL A 73 -25.02 -14.10 9.01
C VAL A 73 -24.02 -13.39 9.92
N ILE A 74 -22.92 -14.06 10.28
CA ILE A 74 -21.89 -13.48 11.17
C ILE A 74 -21.18 -12.29 10.51
N LEU A 75 -20.83 -12.40 9.22
CA LEU A 75 -20.16 -11.34 8.47
C LEU A 75 -21.03 -10.09 8.28
N ASN A 76 -22.35 -10.22 8.34
CA ASN A 76 -23.30 -9.11 8.28
C ASN A 76 -23.62 -8.48 9.65
N LEU A 77 -23.12 -9.04 10.75
CA LEU A 77 -23.28 -8.42 12.07
C LEU A 77 -22.54 -7.08 12.14
N LYS A 78 -23.12 -6.16 12.92
CA LYS A 78 -22.60 -4.81 13.12
C LYS A 78 -21.55 -4.79 14.24
N VAL A 79 -20.40 -4.21 13.94
CA VAL A 79 -19.25 -4.08 14.84
C VAL A 79 -18.81 -2.62 14.96
N LYS A 80 -18.21 -2.29 16.11
CA LYS A 80 -17.54 -1.03 16.38
C LYS A 80 -16.16 -1.06 15.73
N CYS A 81 -15.79 0.04 15.07
CA CYS A 81 -14.41 0.27 14.67
C CYS A 81 -13.52 0.48 15.91
N GLU A 82 -12.22 0.23 15.79
CA GLU A 82 -11.23 0.56 16.83
C GLU A 82 -11.18 2.06 17.19
N PHE A 83 -11.70 2.93 16.32
CA PHE A 83 -11.79 4.38 16.54
C PHE A 83 -13.19 4.86 16.94
N PHE A 84 -14.08 3.94 17.36
CA PHE A 84 -15.45 4.27 17.78
C PHE A 84 -15.46 5.32 18.90
N ASP A 85 -14.65 5.12 19.94
CA ASP A 85 -14.58 6.03 21.08
C ASP A 85 -13.86 7.36 20.78
N ARG A 86 -13.28 7.51 19.57
CA ARG A 86 -12.62 8.75 19.11
C ARG A 86 -13.56 9.69 18.35
N GLY A 87 -14.85 9.39 18.33
CA GLY A 87 -15.89 10.23 17.70
C GLY A 87 -16.56 9.59 16.49
N TRP A 88 -16.20 8.36 16.12
CA TRP A 88 -16.95 7.60 15.12
C TRP A 88 -18.19 6.98 15.76
N THR A 89 -19.38 7.41 15.33
CA THR A 89 -20.66 7.04 15.97
C THR A 89 -21.38 5.88 15.29
N HIS A 90 -20.93 5.43 14.12
CA HIS A 90 -21.65 4.44 13.33
C HIS A 90 -21.11 3.02 13.53
N ALA A 91 -21.98 2.02 13.38
CA ALA A 91 -21.53 0.63 13.35
C ALA A 91 -21.31 0.19 11.88
N VAL A 92 -20.27 -0.59 11.63
CA VAL A 92 -19.97 -1.14 10.29
C VAL A 92 -20.22 -2.65 10.27
N ARG A 93 -20.49 -3.23 9.10
CA ARG A 93 -20.57 -4.69 8.99
C ARG A 93 -19.20 -5.30 9.19
N LEU A 94 -19.14 -6.48 9.81
CA LEU A 94 -17.87 -7.20 10.01
C LEU A 94 -17.13 -7.44 8.69
N THR A 95 -17.84 -7.77 7.61
CA THR A 95 -17.27 -7.93 6.26
C THR A 95 -16.52 -6.68 5.75
N ASP A 96 -16.98 -5.49 6.15
CA ASP A 96 -16.44 -4.22 5.70
C ASP A 96 -15.39 -3.62 6.63
N LEU A 97 -15.21 -4.20 7.83
CA LEU A 97 -14.42 -3.62 8.90
C LEU A 97 -12.98 -3.29 8.46
N ILE A 98 -12.31 -4.21 7.76
CA ILE A 98 -10.93 -4.01 7.28
C ILE A 98 -10.84 -2.81 6.32
N ARG A 99 -11.75 -2.76 5.35
CA ARG A 99 -11.82 -1.66 4.36
C ARG A 99 -12.15 -0.34 5.03
N HIS A 100 -13.07 -0.36 6.00
CA HIS A 100 -13.40 0.81 6.79
C HIS A 100 -12.20 1.32 7.58
N THR A 101 -11.50 0.47 8.34
CA THR A 101 -10.36 0.87 9.19
C THR A 101 -9.23 1.53 8.39
N GLN A 102 -9.00 1.10 7.15
CA GLN A 102 -8.01 1.74 6.26
C GLN A 102 -8.41 3.16 5.85
N ARG A 103 -9.70 3.45 5.76
CA ARG A 103 -10.26 4.72 5.29
C ARG A 103 -10.90 5.56 6.39
N CYS A 104 -10.90 5.08 7.63
CA CYS A 104 -11.58 5.71 8.75
C CYS A 104 -11.05 7.13 8.98
N GLU A 105 -11.97 8.08 9.03
CA GLU A 105 -11.67 9.51 9.20
C GLU A 105 -11.16 9.85 10.59
N PHE A 106 -11.48 9.00 11.58
CA PHE A 106 -11.05 9.14 12.97
C PHE A 106 -9.75 8.38 13.27
N LYS A 107 -9.18 7.71 12.25
CA LYS A 107 -7.86 7.09 12.37
C LYS A 107 -6.83 8.19 12.66
N PRO A 108 -5.98 8.03 13.69
CA PRO A 108 -4.90 8.96 13.96
C PRO A 108 -3.84 8.89 12.86
N VAL A 109 -3.43 10.04 12.37
CA VAL A 109 -2.33 10.21 11.41
C VAL A 109 -1.33 11.21 11.99
N ALA A 110 -0.04 10.96 11.76
CA ALA A 110 1.01 11.86 12.22
C ALA A 110 1.10 13.07 11.29
N CYS A 111 1.19 14.26 11.87
CA CYS A 111 1.46 15.49 11.13
C CYS A 111 2.81 15.43 10.43
N VAL A 112 2.86 15.81 9.15
CA VAL A 112 4.10 15.81 8.36
C VAL A 112 4.91 17.10 8.48
N ASN A 113 4.37 18.12 9.15
CA ASN A 113 5.08 19.37 9.36
C ASN A 113 6.37 19.11 10.16
N PRO A 114 7.54 19.54 9.67
CA PRO A 114 8.82 19.33 10.35
C PRO A 114 8.78 19.84 11.80
N GLY A 115 9.06 18.96 12.76
CA GLY A 115 9.07 19.29 14.19
C GLY A 115 7.75 19.07 14.92
N CYS A 116 6.64 18.73 14.25
CA CYS A 116 5.35 18.50 14.91
C CYS A 116 5.18 17.03 15.36
N GLY A 117 5.00 16.10 14.42
CA GLY A 117 4.76 14.69 14.71
C GLY A 117 3.48 14.35 15.49
N GLN A 118 2.60 15.33 15.77
CA GLN A 118 1.38 15.11 16.54
C GLN A 118 0.43 14.15 15.82
N LEU A 119 -0.23 13.27 16.58
CA LEU A 119 -1.25 12.37 16.07
C LEU A 119 -2.61 13.05 16.10
N VAL A 120 -3.16 13.33 14.92
CA VAL A 120 -4.43 14.05 14.73
C VAL A 120 -5.41 13.15 13.97
N PRO A 121 -6.74 13.24 14.19
CA PRO A 121 -7.71 12.52 13.37
C PRO A 121 -7.54 12.85 11.89
N LYS A 122 -7.62 11.84 11.02
CA LYS A 122 -7.44 12.00 9.57
C LYS A 122 -8.34 13.07 8.95
N LYS A 123 -9.58 13.24 9.42
CA LYS A 123 -10.48 14.32 8.95
C LYS A 123 -9.95 15.73 9.24
N ASP A 124 -9.18 15.90 10.31
CA ASP A 124 -8.76 17.21 10.81
C ASP A 124 -7.31 17.54 10.39
N ILE A 125 -6.60 16.59 9.76
CA ILE A 125 -5.16 16.73 9.46
C ILE A 125 -4.86 17.93 8.56
N TYR A 126 -5.70 18.18 7.55
CA TYR A 126 -5.52 19.30 6.64
C TYR A 126 -5.62 20.64 7.38
N LEU A 127 -6.65 20.79 8.22
CA LEU A 127 -6.84 21.99 9.03
C LEU A 127 -5.70 22.17 10.04
N HIS A 128 -5.24 21.06 10.63
CA HIS A 128 -4.07 21.09 11.49
C HIS A 128 -2.85 21.61 10.74
N GLU A 129 -2.46 20.97 9.65
CA GLU A 129 -1.22 21.28 8.93
C GLU A 129 -1.16 22.70 8.40
N THR A 130 -2.30 23.28 8.04
CA THR A 130 -2.40 24.61 7.40
C THR A 130 -2.75 25.74 8.36
N VAL A 131 -3.50 25.49 9.44
CA VAL A 131 -4.06 26.55 10.29
C VAL A 131 -3.62 26.42 11.74
N THR A 132 -3.83 25.26 12.36
CA THR A 132 -3.70 25.14 13.83
C THR A 132 -2.36 24.60 14.30
N CYS A 133 -1.58 23.97 13.43
CA CYS A 133 -0.28 23.41 13.78
C CYS A 133 0.69 24.52 14.20
N PRO A 134 1.38 24.39 15.35
CA PRO A 134 2.47 25.28 15.75
C PRO A 134 3.66 25.22 14.79
N CYS A 135 3.81 24.11 14.06
CA CYS A 135 4.87 23.92 13.07
C CYS A 135 4.40 24.15 11.63
N ARG A 136 3.24 24.79 11.41
CA ARG A 136 2.73 25.04 10.06
C ARG A 136 3.69 25.90 9.23
N PRO A 137 3.72 25.71 7.90
CA PRO A 137 4.38 26.65 7.00
C PRO A 137 3.62 27.98 7.02
N ILE A 138 4.36 29.08 6.92
CA ILE A 138 3.79 30.45 6.93
C ILE A 138 4.09 31.23 5.65
N GLY A 139 4.89 30.66 4.75
CA GLY A 139 5.29 31.30 3.50
C GLY A 139 6.78 31.15 3.23
N GLU A 140 7.21 31.70 2.11
CA GLU A 140 8.64 31.80 1.77
C GLU A 140 9.27 32.99 2.48
N CYS A 141 10.58 32.95 2.67
CA CYS A 141 11.31 34.07 3.24
C CYS A 141 11.22 35.33 2.37
N ASP A 142 10.69 36.41 2.94
CA ASP A 142 10.54 37.72 2.28
C ASP A 142 11.86 38.34 1.82
N LYS A 143 12.99 37.89 2.39
CA LYS A 143 14.33 38.33 2.00
C LYS A 143 14.84 37.64 0.71
N GLY A 144 14.04 36.76 0.12
CA GLY A 144 14.30 36.16 -1.19
C GLY A 144 15.23 34.95 -1.18
N CYS A 145 15.46 34.31 -0.03
CA CYS A 145 16.27 33.08 0.01
C CYS A 145 15.53 31.83 -0.48
N GLY A 146 14.22 31.92 -0.75
CA GLY A 146 13.38 30.83 -1.26
C GLY A 146 13.12 29.69 -0.28
N LEU A 147 13.50 29.83 1.00
CA LEU A 147 13.21 28.83 2.02
C LEU A 147 11.80 29.02 2.56
N VAL A 148 11.02 27.93 2.61
CA VAL A 148 9.72 27.91 3.31
C VAL A 148 9.96 28.00 4.81
N LEU A 149 9.42 29.05 5.43
CA LEU A 149 9.49 29.27 6.86
C LEU A 149 8.35 28.54 7.55
N HIS A 150 8.64 28.01 8.74
CA HIS A 150 7.64 27.45 9.64
C HIS A 150 7.47 28.38 10.83
N LEU A 151 6.26 28.43 11.39
CA LEU A 151 5.96 29.32 12.52
C LEU A 151 6.92 29.13 13.69
N HIS A 152 7.30 27.88 13.99
CA HIS A 152 8.21 27.57 15.10
C HIS A 152 9.68 27.94 14.87
N THR A 153 10.15 27.97 13.63
CA THR A 153 11.57 28.27 13.29
C THR A 153 11.78 29.69 12.76
N LEU A 154 10.76 30.53 12.82
CA LEU A 154 10.79 31.90 12.28
C LEU A 154 11.97 32.72 12.83
N ALA A 155 12.19 32.64 14.15
CA ALA A 155 13.23 33.42 14.82
C ALA A 155 14.65 32.91 14.54
N ASP A 156 14.79 31.62 14.26
CA ASP A 156 16.07 30.95 14.06
C ASP A 156 16.53 30.95 12.59
N HIS A 157 15.77 31.57 11.70
CA HIS A 157 16.06 31.56 10.27
C HIS A 157 17.27 32.45 9.90
N ASP A 158 18.30 31.83 9.32
CA ASP A 158 19.46 32.51 8.72
C ASP A 158 19.47 32.34 7.19
N CYS A 159 19.18 33.44 6.47
CA CYS A 159 19.17 33.47 5.01
C CYS A 159 20.52 33.10 4.40
N TYR A 160 21.64 33.47 5.02
CA TYR A 160 22.96 33.19 4.47
C TYR A 160 23.24 31.68 4.49
N GLN A 161 22.93 30.99 5.58
CA GLN A 161 23.08 29.54 5.64
C GLN A 161 22.12 28.85 4.67
N ALA A 162 20.87 29.31 4.56
CA ALA A 162 19.91 28.77 3.61
C ALA A 162 20.41 28.88 2.17
N LEU A 163 20.88 30.06 1.76
CA LEU A 163 21.46 30.29 0.42
C LEU A 163 22.72 29.46 0.20
N LYS A 164 23.61 29.35 1.19
CA LYS A 164 24.83 28.56 1.09
C LYS A 164 24.54 27.07 0.87
N VAL A 165 23.54 26.52 1.54
CA VAL A 165 23.07 25.15 1.31
C VAL A 165 22.46 25.02 -0.09
N LEU A 166 21.59 25.96 -0.49
CA LEU A 166 20.97 25.96 -1.81
C LEU A 166 22.00 25.96 -2.94
N VAL A 167 23.01 26.83 -2.88
CA VAL A 167 24.09 26.91 -3.88
C VAL A 167 24.85 25.58 -3.96
N ARG A 168 25.21 24.98 -2.82
CA ARG A 168 25.89 23.66 -2.80
C ARG A 168 25.05 22.57 -3.45
N THR A 169 23.77 22.49 -3.11
CA THR A 169 22.84 21.51 -3.70
C THR A 169 22.71 21.71 -5.21
N GLN A 170 22.64 22.97 -5.68
CA GLN A 170 22.59 23.27 -7.11
C GLN A 170 23.89 22.90 -7.83
N GLU A 171 25.06 23.13 -7.22
CA GLU A 171 26.36 22.70 -7.76
C GLU A 171 26.44 21.18 -7.91
N GLU A 172 25.95 20.42 -6.92
CA GLU A 172 25.86 18.95 -6.97
C GLU A 172 24.92 18.48 -8.08
N GLN A 173 23.73 19.06 -8.20
CA GLN A 173 22.77 18.74 -9.27
C GLN A 173 23.34 19.06 -10.66
N LEU A 174 24.04 20.19 -10.82
CA LEU A 174 24.71 20.54 -12.06
C LEU A 174 25.80 19.53 -12.42
N LYS A 175 26.56 19.05 -11.43
CA LYS A 175 27.57 18.01 -11.66
C LYS A 175 26.91 16.71 -12.14
N GLU A 176 25.87 16.24 -11.46
CA GLU A 176 25.16 15.02 -11.82
C GLU A 176 24.52 15.12 -13.22
N LEU A 177 23.91 16.25 -13.55
CA LEU A 177 23.35 16.50 -14.88
C LEU A 177 24.42 16.52 -15.97
N LYS A 178 25.58 17.11 -15.72
CA LYS A 178 26.72 17.10 -16.66
C LYS A 178 27.22 15.68 -16.92
N GLU A 179 27.35 14.87 -15.87
CA GLU A 179 27.74 13.46 -15.98
C GLU A 179 26.72 12.65 -16.79
N LYS A 180 25.43 12.82 -16.50
CA LYS A 180 24.33 12.20 -17.28
C LYS A 180 24.36 12.63 -18.74
N LEU A 181 24.57 13.92 -19.02
CA LEU A 181 24.65 14.45 -20.37
C LEU A 181 25.83 13.86 -21.14
N ALA A 182 27.01 13.77 -20.52
CA ALA A 182 28.19 13.15 -21.12
C ALA A 182 27.95 11.65 -21.44
N LEU A 183 27.30 10.92 -20.53
CA LEU A 183 26.93 9.52 -20.76
C LEU A 183 25.96 9.37 -21.92
N VAL A 184 24.94 10.22 -22.01
CA VAL A 184 23.97 10.19 -23.12
C VAL A 184 24.64 10.56 -24.44
N SER A 185 25.46 11.60 -24.47
CA SER A 185 26.19 12.03 -25.66
C SER A 185 27.09 10.91 -26.20
N THR A 186 27.89 10.27 -25.35
CA THR A 186 28.75 9.14 -25.78
C THR A 186 27.96 7.94 -26.27
N LYS A 187 26.83 7.59 -25.64
CA LYS A 187 25.92 6.54 -26.12
C LYS A 187 25.32 6.89 -27.48
N PHE A 188 24.91 8.14 -27.68
CA PHE A 188 24.37 8.62 -28.94
C PHE A 188 25.42 8.54 -30.06
N SER A 189 26.63 9.04 -29.85
CA SER A 189 27.70 8.97 -30.86
C SER A 189 28.09 7.53 -31.22
N LYS A 190 28.07 6.60 -30.26
CA LYS A 190 28.27 5.17 -30.56
C LYS A 190 27.15 4.59 -31.43
N LYS A 191 25.90 4.94 -31.12
CA LYS A 191 24.73 4.50 -31.89
C LYS A 191 24.73 5.10 -33.30
N GLU A 192 25.06 6.38 -33.43
CA GLU A 192 25.19 7.08 -34.70
C GLU A 192 26.23 6.42 -35.61
N LYS A 193 27.44 6.15 -35.09
CA LYS A 193 28.48 5.42 -35.84
C LYS A 193 28.00 4.04 -36.30
N SER A 194 27.37 3.27 -35.41
CA SER A 194 26.83 1.95 -35.75
C SER A 194 25.74 2.01 -36.82
N LEU A 195 24.86 3.03 -36.78
CA LEU A 195 23.84 3.23 -37.81
C LEU A 195 24.45 3.64 -39.15
N LEU A 196 25.47 4.51 -39.15
CA LEU A 196 26.19 4.89 -40.36
C LEU A 196 26.87 3.67 -41.01
N GLU A 197 27.49 2.81 -40.21
CA GLU A 197 28.06 1.54 -40.69
C GLU A 197 26.99 0.64 -41.33
N GLN A 198 25.82 0.49 -40.69
CA GLN A 198 24.70 -0.30 -41.24
C GLN A 198 24.18 0.27 -42.57
N VAL A 199 24.01 1.60 -42.66
CA VAL A 199 23.58 2.28 -43.89
C VAL A 199 24.60 2.05 -45.00
N SER A 200 25.90 2.16 -44.71
CA SER A 200 26.96 1.92 -45.71
C SER A 200 26.97 0.48 -46.22
N ALA A 201 26.74 -0.50 -45.34
CA ALA A 201 26.66 -1.91 -45.70
C ALA A 201 25.45 -2.20 -46.61
N LEU A 202 24.28 -1.65 -46.27
CA LEU A 202 23.06 -1.79 -47.08
C LEU A 202 23.22 -1.13 -48.45
N ASN A 203 23.85 0.04 -48.53
CA ASN A 203 24.12 0.71 -49.81
C ASN A 203 25.04 -0.13 -50.71
N ARG A 204 26.06 -0.78 -50.14
CA ARG A 204 26.93 -1.69 -50.90
C ARG A 204 26.15 -2.89 -51.44
N GLN A 205 25.34 -3.53 -50.60
CA GLN A 205 24.49 -4.66 -51.02
C GLN A 205 23.52 -4.26 -52.13
N LEU A 206 22.91 -3.07 -52.04
CA LEU A 206 22.02 -2.55 -53.08
C LEU A 206 22.77 -2.29 -54.39
N GLY A 207 24.01 -1.79 -54.32
CA GLY A 207 24.89 -1.63 -55.47
C GLY A 207 25.20 -2.97 -56.15
N GLU A 208 25.62 -3.97 -55.37
CA GLU A 208 25.88 -5.33 -55.85
C GLU A 208 24.63 -5.95 -56.51
N GLN A 209 23.45 -5.79 -55.91
CA GLN A 209 22.18 -6.25 -56.48
C GLN A 209 21.82 -5.53 -57.79
N THR A 210 22.08 -4.23 -57.87
CA THR A 210 21.81 -3.44 -59.07
C THR A 210 22.73 -3.86 -60.23
N GLU A 211 24.01 -4.12 -59.94
CA GLU A 211 24.97 -4.64 -60.92
C GLU A 211 24.57 -6.04 -61.41
N GLN A 212 24.19 -6.94 -60.49
CA GLN A 212 23.68 -8.27 -60.83
C GLN A 212 22.43 -8.19 -61.74
N PHE A 213 21.46 -7.36 -61.36
CA PHE A 213 20.22 -7.18 -62.13
C PHE A 213 20.49 -6.61 -63.53
N ASN A 214 21.38 -5.62 -63.65
CA ASN A 214 21.79 -5.06 -64.94
C ASN A 214 22.55 -6.08 -65.81
N GLY A 215 23.34 -6.97 -65.22
CA GLY A 215 23.97 -8.09 -65.92
C GLY A 215 22.93 -9.04 -66.50
N THR A 216 21.97 -9.50 -65.69
CA THR A 216 20.89 -10.39 -66.14
C THR A 216 20.02 -9.77 -67.23
N ILE A 217 19.76 -8.45 -67.19
CA ILE A 217 19.04 -7.76 -68.28
C ILE A 217 19.83 -7.77 -69.60
N LYS A 218 21.15 -7.62 -69.55
CA LYS A 218 21.99 -7.68 -70.75
C LYS A 218 22.02 -9.07 -71.37
N ASP A 219 21.92 -10.13 -70.57
CA ASP A 219 21.91 -11.51 -71.03
C ASP A 219 20.56 -11.97 -71.65
N VAL A 220 19.49 -11.17 -71.50
CA VAL A 220 18.13 -11.48 -72.00
C VAL A 220 17.79 -10.71 -73.30
N LYS A 221 18.66 -9.80 -73.77
CA LYS A 221 18.54 -9.11 -75.07
C LYS A 221 19.40 -9.78 -76.14
#